data_AF-A0A9P7H7J1-F1
#
_entry.id   AF-A0A9P7H7J1-F1
#
_cell.length_a   1.000
_cell.length_b   1.000
_cell.length_c   1.000
_cell.angle_alpha   90.00
_cell.angle_beta   90.00
_cell.angle_gamma   90.00
#
_symmetry.space_group_name_H-M   'P 1'
#
loop_
_entity.id
_entity.type
_entity.pdbx_description
1 polymer ?
#
loop_
_entity_poly.entity_id
_entity_poly.type
_entity_poly.pdbx_seq_one_letter_code
_entity_poly.pdbx_strand_id
1 'polypeptide(L)'
;MSNNEVAQNGWTAIPVDAGKIFDNGPYINRPEYVDVKTIQFPAEDLVAKTQQHAKDNLLKQAYNHSMRVYYWSTIILRQQFPEHVNILSPSTLALACLLHDIGTTDENMASTRLSFEFKGGIQALAILRGYGSSKDQAEAVCETIIRHQDLGTEGNITFLGQLIQLATIYDNVGGHPSVKNFDEIIDAKTREEVNAAFPREGWLGCFAVVIRKEESLKPWCHTTHIPRFAEQVEGNELQKPYE
;
A
#
# COMPACT_ATOMS: atom_id res chain seq x y z
N MET A 1 -16.42 -19.86 -6.08
CA MET A 1 -16.09 -18.44 -6.29
C MET A 1 -16.68 -18.06 -7.64
N SER A 2 -17.43 -16.96 -7.71
CA SER A 2 -17.93 -16.48 -9.00
C SER A 2 -16.78 -15.79 -9.75
N ASN A 3 -16.76 -15.84 -11.08
CA ASN A 3 -15.73 -15.13 -11.87
C ASN A 3 -15.69 -13.61 -11.56
N ASN A 4 -16.80 -13.05 -11.08
CA ASN A 4 -16.89 -11.66 -10.68
C ASN A 4 -16.06 -11.36 -9.41
N GLU A 5 -16.13 -12.25 -8.41
CA GLU A 5 -15.39 -12.10 -7.14
C GLU A 5 -13.87 -12.14 -7.35
N VAL A 6 -13.39 -13.03 -8.23
CA VAL A 6 -11.97 -13.16 -8.56
C VAL A 6 -11.41 -11.84 -9.13
N ALA A 7 -12.10 -11.26 -10.10
CA ALA A 7 -11.69 -9.99 -10.71
C ALA A 7 -11.82 -8.82 -9.72
N GLN A 8 -12.92 -8.78 -8.94
CA GLN A 8 -13.17 -7.76 -7.93
C GLN A 8 -12.13 -7.73 -6.82
N ASN A 9 -11.54 -8.87 -6.47
CA ASN A 9 -10.48 -8.96 -5.47
C ASN A 9 -9.07 -8.76 -6.06
N GLY A 10 -8.97 -8.43 -7.35
CA GLY A 10 -7.70 -8.04 -7.98
C GLY A 10 -6.82 -9.23 -8.37
N TRP A 11 -7.38 -10.43 -8.49
CA TRP A 11 -6.69 -11.62 -9.01
C TRP A 11 -6.50 -11.57 -10.54
N THR A 12 -6.01 -10.44 -11.05
CA THR A 12 -5.47 -10.32 -12.40
C THR A 12 -3.96 -10.37 -12.29
N ALA A 13 -3.32 -11.28 -13.04
CA ALA A 13 -1.87 -11.36 -13.08
C ALA A 13 -1.31 -10.19 -13.90
N ILE A 14 -0.35 -9.47 -13.33
CA ILE A 14 0.39 -8.38 -13.97
C ILE A 14 1.90 -8.57 -13.66
N PRO A 15 2.82 -8.12 -14.53
CA PRO A 15 4.25 -8.21 -14.22
C PRO A 15 4.60 -7.55 -12.89
N VAL A 16 5.44 -8.17 -12.08
CA VAL A 16 5.97 -7.53 -10.84
C VAL A 16 6.90 -6.36 -11.17
N ASP A 17 7.56 -6.42 -12.32
CA ASP A 17 8.39 -5.32 -12.80
C ASP A 17 7.50 -4.18 -13.32
N ALA A 18 7.31 -3.15 -12.49
CA ALA A 18 6.55 -1.98 -12.88
C ALA A 18 7.15 -1.28 -14.12
N GLY A 19 8.45 -1.38 -14.37
CA GLY A 19 9.08 -0.83 -15.58
C GLY A 19 8.51 -1.42 -16.87
N LYS A 20 8.10 -2.71 -16.85
CA LYS A 20 7.41 -3.38 -17.96
C LYS A 20 5.96 -2.92 -18.13
N ILE A 21 5.33 -2.43 -17.06
CA ILE A 21 3.96 -1.90 -17.09
C ILE A 21 3.93 -0.48 -17.69
N PHE A 22 4.92 0.34 -17.32
CA PHE A 22 5.00 1.75 -17.73
C PHE A 22 5.86 1.97 -18.98
N ASP A 23 6.24 0.91 -19.71
CA ASP A 23 7.13 0.96 -20.88
C ASP A 23 8.42 1.79 -20.65
N ASN A 24 8.98 1.71 -19.43
CA ASN A 24 10.12 2.51 -18.95
C ASN A 24 9.91 4.05 -18.94
N GLY A 25 8.67 4.52 -19.11
CA GLY A 25 8.24 5.90 -18.90
C GLY A 25 7.77 6.15 -17.46
N PRO A 26 7.43 7.42 -17.12
CA PRO A 26 6.95 7.79 -15.79
C PRO A 26 5.49 7.40 -15.49
N TYR A 27 4.69 7.24 -16.54
CA TYR A 27 3.26 6.97 -16.47
C TYR A 27 2.77 6.44 -17.83
N ILE A 28 1.62 5.74 -17.83
CA ILE A 28 0.91 5.31 -19.05
C ILE A 28 0.13 6.49 -19.63
N ASN A 29 -0.62 7.17 -18.76
CA ASN A 29 -1.39 8.36 -19.10
C ASN A 29 -0.86 9.54 -18.28
N ARG A 30 -0.72 10.72 -18.92
CA ARG A 30 -0.28 11.93 -18.23
C ARG A 30 -1.19 12.22 -17.02
N PRO A 31 -0.66 12.30 -15.79
CA PRO A 31 -1.45 12.61 -14.62
C PRO A 31 -2.08 14.00 -14.72
N GLU A 32 -3.37 14.07 -14.41
CA GLU A 32 -4.14 15.30 -14.33
C GLU A 32 -4.55 15.57 -12.88
N TYR A 33 -4.95 16.80 -12.60
CA TYR A 33 -5.53 17.13 -11.30
C TYR A 33 -6.79 16.32 -11.02
N VAL A 34 -6.79 15.65 -9.87
CA VAL A 34 -7.95 14.99 -9.26
C VAL A 34 -8.27 15.69 -7.95
N ASP A 35 -9.50 16.20 -7.82
CA ASP A 35 -10.01 16.74 -6.55
C ASP A 35 -10.21 15.57 -5.57
N VAL A 36 -9.51 15.62 -4.44
CA VAL A 36 -9.53 14.57 -3.39
C VAL A 36 -10.93 14.32 -2.84
N LYS A 37 -11.83 15.32 -2.88
CA LYS A 37 -13.22 15.18 -2.43
C LYS A 37 -14.08 14.28 -3.34
N THR A 38 -13.61 14.01 -4.56
CA THR A 38 -14.27 13.09 -5.50
C THR A 38 -13.93 11.62 -5.24
N ILE A 39 -12.99 11.35 -4.34
CA ILE A 39 -12.64 9.99 -3.92
C ILE A 39 -13.48 9.64 -2.69
N GLN A 40 -14.33 8.62 -2.86
CA GLN A 40 -15.21 8.13 -1.81
C GLN A 40 -14.54 6.95 -1.11
N PHE A 41 -14.35 7.04 0.20
CA PHE A 41 -13.91 5.90 1.00
C PHE A 41 -15.09 4.94 1.21
N PRO A 42 -14.91 3.60 1.11
CA PRO A 42 -16.02 2.67 1.20
C PRO A 42 -16.62 2.66 2.61
N ALA A 43 -17.94 2.68 2.70
CA ALA A 43 -18.69 2.78 3.96
C ALA A 43 -19.29 1.45 4.44
N GLU A 44 -18.90 0.33 3.82
CA GLU A 44 -19.38 -1.01 4.21
C GLU A 44 -18.97 -1.36 5.65
N ASP A 45 -19.82 -2.08 6.38
CA ASP A 45 -19.58 -2.46 7.78
C ASP A 45 -18.23 -3.17 7.99
N LEU A 46 -17.83 -4.02 7.05
CA LEU A 46 -16.54 -4.72 7.08
C LEU A 46 -15.37 -3.73 7.03
N VAL A 47 -15.45 -2.73 6.13
CA VAL A 47 -14.44 -1.69 5.98
C VAL A 47 -14.43 -0.77 7.19
N ALA A 48 -15.60 -0.37 7.71
CA ALA A 48 -15.71 0.47 8.90
C ALA A 48 -15.10 -0.20 10.15
N LYS A 49 -15.39 -1.49 10.38
CA LYS A 49 -14.77 -2.27 11.48
C LYS A 49 -13.26 -2.38 11.32
N THR A 50 -12.79 -2.63 10.09
CA THR A 50 -11.36 -2.74 9.80
C THR A 50 -10.65 -1.39 9.97
N GLN A 51 -11.28 -0.30 9.54
CA GLN A 51 -10.75 1.05 9.73
C GLN A 51 -10.65 1.40 11.21
N GLN A 52 -11.66 1.05 12.02
CA GLN A 52 -11.61 1.24 13.46
C GLN A 52 -10.47 0.40 14.08
N HIS A 53 -10.33 -0.86 13.69
CA HIS A 53 -9.22 -1.70 14.14
C HIS A 53 -7.86 -1.10 13.79
N ALA A 54 -7.68 -0.59 12.57
CA ALA A 54 -6.44 0.08 12.17
C ALA A 54 -6.16 1.33 13.03
N LYS A 55 -7.17 2.17 13.28
CA LYS A 55 -7.04 3.35 14.16
C LYS A 55 -6.67 2.99 15.60
N ASP A 56 -7.21 1.90 16.11
CA ASP A 56 -7.01 1.49 17.50
C ASP A 56 -5.63 0.86 17.74
N ASN A 57 -5.01 0.28 16.71
CA ASN A 57 -3.79 -0.52 16.83
C ASN A 57 -2.55 0.11 16.18
N LEU A 58 -2.71 0.91 15.14
CA LEU A 58 -1.60 1.58 14.46
C LEU A 58 -1.24 2.88 15.18
N LEU A 59 0.04 3.27 15.06
CA LEU A 59 0.42 4.66 15.33
C LEU A 59 -0.35 5.60 14.39
N LYS A 60 -0.64 6.82 14.86
CA LYS A 60 -1.41 7.81 14.09
C LYS A 60 -0.78 8.08 12.71
N GLN A 61 0.54 8.19 12.64
CA GLN A 61 1.29 8.36 11.39
C GLN A 61 1.09 7.19 10.43
N ALA A 62 1.13 5.95 10.94
CA ALA A 62 0.92 4.75 10.15
C ALA A 62 -0.53 4.63 9.67
N TYR A 63 -1.51 4.98 10.52
CA TYR A 63 -2.91 5.06 10.10
C TYR A 63 -3.11 6.12 8.99
N ASN A 64 -2.55 7.32 9.16
CA ASN A 64 -2.61 8.36 8.13
C ASN A 64 -1.90 7.92 6.84
N HIS A 65 -0.77 7.21 6.94
CA HIS A 65 -0.10 6.59 5.80
C HIS A 65 -1.03 5.60 5.09
N SER A 66 -1.64 4.66 5.79
CA SER A 66 -2.63 3.73 5.21
C SER A 66 -3.77 4.45 4.49
N MET A 67 -4.24 5.58 5.03
CA MET A 67 -5.23 6.41 4.36
C MET A 67 -4.65 7.06 3.10
N ARG A 68 -3.46 7.68 3.15
CA ARG A 68 -2.81 8.24 1.96
C ARG A 68 -2.60 7.18 0.87
N VAL A 69 -2.14 5.97 1.23
CA VAL A 69 -1.97 4.84 0.33
C VAL A 69 -3.28 4.47 -0.38
N TYR A 70 -4.43 4.51 0.30
CA TYR A 70 -5.73 4.34 -0.35
C TYR A 70 -6.02 5.40 -1.41
N TYR A 71 -5.74 6.67 -1.11
CA TYR A 71 -5.95 7.77 -2.05
C TYR A 71 -4.98 7.68 -3.23
N TRP A 72 -3.69 7.46 -2.99
CA TRP A 72 -2.69 7.22 -4.04
C TRP A 72 -3.09 6.05 -4.94
N SER A 73 -3.46 4.92 -4.36
CA SER A 73 -3.92 3.74 -5.10
C SER A 73 -5.14 4.06 -5.95
N THR A 74 -6.10 4.81 -5.41
CA THR A 74 -7.32 5.17 -6.16
C THR A 74 -7.01 6.11 -7.32
N ILE A 75 -6.10 7.07 -7.14
CA ILE A 75 -5.70 8.00 -8.20
C ILE A 75 -4.92 7.27 -9.29
N ILE A 76 -3.93 6.45 -8.90
CA ILE A 76 -3.15 5.61 -9.82
C ILE A 76 -4.07 4.66 -10.60
N LEU A 77 -5.01 4.00 -9.93
CA LEU A 77 -6.01 3.15 -10.58
C LEU A 77 -6.81 3.93 -11.64
N ARG A 78 -7.36 5.10 -11.27
CA ARG A 78 -8.19 5.91 -12.17
C ARG A 78 -7.43 6.43 -13.39
N GLN A 79 -6.18 6.82 -13.22
CA GLN A 79 -5.41 7.48 -14.28
C GLN A 79 -4.55 6.51 -15.09
N GLN A 80 -3.93 5.52 -14.45
CA GLN A 80 -2.97 4.63 -15.11
C GLN A 80 -3.63 3.31 -15.56
N PHE A 81 -4.71 2.90 -14.91
CA PHE A 81 -5.38 1.61 -15.15
C PHE A 81 -6.91 1.74 -15.28
N PRO A 82 -7.41 2.62 -16.19
CA PRO A 82 -8.84 2.91 -16.31
C PRO A 82 -9.71 1.67 -16.60
N GLU A 83 -9.15 0.64 -17.26
CA GLU A 83 -9.77 -0.65 -17.53
C GLU A 83 -10.12 -1.45 -16.26
N HIS A 84 -9.42 -1.19 -15.15
CA HIS A 84 -9.62 -1.87 -13.87
C HIS A 84 -10.54 -1.11 -12.91
N VAL A 85 -10.85 0.16 -13.16
CA VAL A 85 -11.62 1.04 -12.25
C VAL A 85 -12.99 0.49 -11.87
N ASN A 86 -13.71 -0.07 -12.85
CA ASN A 86 -15.06 -0.62 -12.62
C ASN A 86 -15.04 -2.11 -12.24
N ILE A 87 -13.85 -2.70 -12.12
CA ILE A 87 -13.65 -4.12 -11.82
C ILE A 87 -13.19 -4.28 -10.38
N LEU A 88 -12.09 -3.62 -10.00
CA LEU A 88 -11.51 -3.76 -8.66
C LEU A 88 -12.45 -3.20 -7.59
N SER A 89 -12.72 -3.99 -6.56
CA SER A 89 -13.54 -3.58 -5.42
C SER A 89 -12.84 -2.48 -4.62
N PRO A 90 -13.45 -1.29 -4.47
CA PRO A 90 -12.92 -0.24 -3.61
C PRO A 90 -12.77 -0.70 -2.16
N SER A 91 -13.65 -1.61 -1.71
CA SER A 91 -13.61 -2.20 -0.37
C SER A 91 -12.42 -3.13 -0.20
N THR A 92 -12.13 -4.00 -1.16
CA THR A 92 -10.93 -4.86 -1.09
C THR A 92 -9.64 -4.02 -1.10
N LEU A 93 -9.60 -2.95 -1.90
CA LEU A 93 -8.49 -1.99 -1.89
C LEU A 93 -8.34 -1.32 -0.51
N ALA A 94 -9.43 -0.83 0.07
CA ALA A 94 -9.42 -0.20 1.38
C ALA A 94 -8.91 -1.15 2.47
N LEU A 95 -9.37 -2.40 2.49
CA LEU A 95 -8.93 -3.40 3.46
C LEU A 95 -7.42 -3.69 3.36
N ALA A 96 -6.89 -3.79 2.13
CA ALA A 96 -5.45 -3.96 1.93
C ALA A 96 -4.66 -2.74 2.44
N CYS A 97 -5.06 -1.51 2.08
CA CYS A 97 -4.40 -0.29 2.53
C CYS A 97 -4.41 -0.15 4.05
N LEU A 98 -5.54 -0.42 4.71
CA LEU A 98 -5.71 -0.30 6.15
C LEU A 98 -4.87 -1.29 6.96
N LEU A 99 -4.56 -2.46 6.39
CA LEU A 99 -3.94 -3.56 7.12
C LEU A 99 -2.50 -3.87 6.69
N HIS A 100 -1.98 -3.30 5.60
CA HIS A 100 -0.65 -3.68 5.09
C HIS A 100 0.48 -3.50 6.11
N ASP A 101 0.37 -2.49 6.97
CA ASP A 101 1.33 -2.21 8.02
C ASP A 101 0.94 -2.78 9.39
N ILE A 102 -0.12 -3.59 9.52
CA ILE A 102 -0.54 -4.11 10.83
C ILE A 102 0.56 -4.94 11.52
N GLY A 103 1.45 -5.55 10.75
CA GLY A 103 2.61 -6.28 11.28
C GLY A 103 3.63 -5.39 12.01
N THR A 104 3.58 -4.07 11.79
CA THR A 104 4.52 -3.08 12.35
C THR A 104 4.15 -2.61 13.76
N THR A 105 3.06 -3.06 14.35
CA THR A 105 2.78 -2.69 15.75
C THR A 105 3.82 -3.31 16.68
N ASP A 106 4.08 -2.66 17.82
CA ASP A 106 5.02 -3.16 18.82
C ASP A 106 4.66 -4.57 19.32
N GLU A 107 3.36 -4.83 19.52
CA GLU A 107 2.83 -6.15 19.88
C GLU A 107 3.11 -7.18 18.78
N ASN A 108 2.89 -6.82 17.52
CA ASN A 108 3.05 -7.75 16.41
C ASN A 108 4.51 -8.04 16.10
N MET A 109 5.39 -7.04 16.16
CA MET A 109 6.83 -7.23 16.03
C MET A 109 7.40 -8.10 17.14
N ALA A 110 6.96 -7.92 18.40
CA ALA A 110 7.47 -8.68 19.54
C ALA A 110 6.91 -10.11 19.63
N SER A 111 5.72 -10.37 19.08
CA SER A 111 5.03 -11.66 19.19
C SER A 111 5.50 -12.74 18.21
N THR A 112 6.43 -12.45 17.30
CA THR A 112 6.83 -13.37 16.23
C THR A 112 8.30 -13.25 15.84
N ARG A 113 8.80 -14.28 15.15
CA ARG A 113 10.10 -14.25 14.44
C ARG A 113 9.96 -14.12 12.92
N LEU A 114 8.73 -14.07 12.41
CA LEU A 114 8.44 -13.83 10.99
C LEU A 114 8.63 -12.35 10.64
N SER A 115 9.00 -12.06 9.39
CA SER A 115 8.99 -10.71 8.82
C SER A 115 7.61 -10.06 9.02
N PHE A 116 7.58 -8.75 9.23
CA PHE A 116 6.33 -8.05 9.56
C PHE A 116 5.28 -8.17 8.45
N GLU A 117 5.67 -8.26 7.18
CA GLU A 117 4.78 -8.44 6.02
C GLU A 117 4.05 -9.78 6.13
N PHE A 118 4.76 -10.83 6.52
CA PHE A 118 4.20 -12.18 6.68
C PHE A 118 3.26 -12.26 7.88
N LYS A 119 3.70 -11.70 9.03
CA LYS A 119 2.86 -11.62 10.23
C LYS A 119 1.61 -10.78 9.96
N GLY A 120 1.76 -9.65 9.29
CA GLY A 120 0.69 -8.74 8.91
C GLY A 120 -0.33 -9.43 8.00
N GLY A 121 0.12 -10.12 6.95
CA GLY A 121 -0.76 -10.88 6.07
C GLY A 121 -1.55 -11.97 6.81
N ILE A 122 -0.89 -12.76 7.65
CA ILE A 122 -1.54 -13.80 8.47
C ILE A 122 -2.59 -13.19 9.41
N GLN A 123 -2.29 -12.03 10.01
CA GLN A 123 -3.24 -11.34 10.88
C GLN A 123 -4.40 -10.74 10.12
N ALA A 124 -4.15 -10.10 8.98
CA ALA A 124 -5.21 -9.57 8.12
C ALA A 124 -6.16 -10.69 7.68
N LEU A 125 -5.63 -11.86 7.28
CA LEU A 125 -6.43 -13.02 6.94
C LEU A 125 -7.37 -13.43 8.10
N ALA A 126 -6.87 -13.45 9.34
CA ALA A 126 -7.66 -13.80 10.51
C ALA A 126 -8.71 -12.71 10.86
N ILE A 127 -8.30 -11.44 10.85
CA ILE A 127 -9.16 -10.28 11.15
C ILE A 127 -10.34 -10.24 10.20
N LEU A 128 -10.08 -10.31 8.88
CA LEU A 128 -11.12 -10.17 7.86
C LEU A 128 -12.11 -11.33 7.90
N ARG A 129 -11.63 -12.57 8.08
CA ARG A 129 -12.51 -13.73 8.30
C ARG A 129 -13.36 -13.57 9.56
N GLY A 130 -12.78 -13.02 10.64
CA GLY A 130 -13.51 -12.72 11.88
C GLY A 130 -14.56 -11.61 11.72
N TYR A 131 -14.33 -10.66 10.82
CA TYR A 131 -15.29 -9.58 10.50
C TYR A 131 -16.32 -9.95 9.43
N GLY A 132 -16.25 -11.16 8.87
CA GLY A 132 -17.25 -11.69 7.95
C GLY A 132 -16.96 -11.42 6.47
N SER A 133 -15.70 -11.15 6.09
CA SER A 133 -15.32 -11.10 4.68
C SER A 133 -15.53 -12.46 4.01
N SER A 134 -15.61 -12.46 2.68
CA SER A 134 -15.48 -13.72 1.95
C SER A 134 -14.06 -14.29 2.13
N LYS A 135 -13.93 -15.61 1.92
CA LYS A 135 -12.62 -16.28 1.95
C LYS A 135 -11.68 -15.68 0.91
N ASP A 136 -12.17 -15.49 -0.32
CA ASP A 136 -11.38 -15.00 -1.44
C ASP A 136 -10.85 -13.57 -1.20
N GLN A 137 -11.70 -12.68 -0.67
CA GLN A 137 -11.30 -11.31 -0.33
C GLN A 137 -10.22 -11.29 0.76
N ALA A 138 -10.35 -12.12 1.80
CA ALA A 138 -9.34 -12.20 2.86
C ALA A 138 -8.01 -12.76 2.34
N GLU A 139 -8.06 -13.74 1.44
CA GLU A 139 -6.87 -14.30 0.79
C GLU A 139 -6.20 -13.29 -0.15
N ALA A 140 -6.96 -12.49 -0.89
CA ALA A 140 -6.44 -11.44 -1.76
C ALA A 140 -5.72 -10.34 -0.97
N VAL A 141 -6.30 -9.91 0.14
CA VAL A 141 -5.66 -8.96 1.07
C VAL A 141 -4.41 -9.59 1.68
N CYS A 142 -4.47 -10.84 2.15
CA CYS A 142 -3.31 -11.53 2.70
C CYS A 142 -2.14 -11.62 1.71
N GLU A 143 -2.39 -12.07 0.48
CA GLU A 143 -1.38 -12.15 -0.59
C GLU A 143 -0.76 -10.79 -0.86
N THR A 144 -1.59 -9.75 -0.97
CA THR A 144 -1.17 -8.37 -1.19
C THR A 144 -0.25 -7.88 -0.08
N ILE A 145 -0.60 -8.11 1.18
CA ILE A 145 0.19 -7.67 2.33
C ILE A 145 1.50 -8.45 2.43
N ILE A 146 1.51 -9.75 2.15
CA ILE A 146 2.74 -10.54 2.17
C ILE A 146 3.77 -10.00 1.15
N ARG A 147 3.29 -9.49 0.02
CA ARG A 147 4.14 -9.08 -1.12
C ARG A 147 4.28 -7.57 -1.29
N HIS A 148 3.78 -6.74 -0.37
CA HIS A 148 3.79 -5.28 -0.59
C HIS A 148 5.20 -4.65 -0.56
N GLN A 149 6.22 -5.35 -0.04
CA GLN A 149 7.64 -4.96 -0.12
C GLN A 149 8.45 -5.77 -1.14
N ASP A 150 7.82 -6.74 -1.82
CA ASP A 150 8.45 -7.64 -2.79
C ASP A 150 8.62 -6.94 -4.16
N LEU A 151 9.40 -5.85 -4.17
CA LEU A 151 9.74 -5.12 -5.39
C LEU A 151 10.75 -5.95 -6.20
N GLY A 152 10.28 -6.59 -7.28
CA GLY A 152 11.07 -7.48 -8.11
C GLY A 152 11.03 -7.12 -9.60
N THR A 153 11.86 -7.78 -10.40
CA THR A 153 11.93 -7.59 -11.86
C THR A 153 11.41 -8.78 -12.69
N GLU A 154 11.13 -9.91 -12.04
CA GLU A 154 10.78 -11.18 -12.70
C GLU A 154 9.55 -11.84 -12.10
N GLY A 155 8.70 -12.39 -12.98
CA GLY A 155 7.43 -13.02 -12.61
C GLY A 155 6.24 -12.06 -12.56
N ASN A 156 5.17 -12.52 -11.93
CA ASN A 156 3.90 -11.80 -11.83
C ASN A 156 3.48 -11.57 -10.37
N ILE A 157 2.60 -10.60 -10.18
CA ILE A 157 1.88 -10.29 -8.94
C ILE A 157 0.39 -10.12 -9.26
N THR A 158 -0.46 -10.09 -8.22
CA THR A 158 -1.85 -9.67 -8.37
C THR A 158 -1.92 -8.18 -8.71
N PHE A 159 -2.94 -7.76 -9.45
CA PHE A 159 -3.15 -6.35 -9.76
C PHE A 159 -3.32 -5.51 -8.49
N LEU A 160 -4.03 -6.04 -7.48
CA LEU A 160 -4.13 -5.41 -6.17
C LEU A 160 -2.76 -5.25 -5.51
N GLY A 161 -1.92 -6.29 -5.56
CA GLY A 161 -0.55 -6.26 -5.05
C GLY A 161 0.31 -5.18 -5.73
N GLN A 162 0.29 -5.13 -7.06
CA GLN A 162 1.03 -4.11 -7.81
C GLN A 162 0.58 -2.70 -7.46
N LEU A 163 -0.74 -2.48 -7.34
CA LEU A 163 -1.29 -1.17 -7.00
C LEU A 163 -0.84 -0.71 -5.61
N ILE A 164 -0.83 -1.62 -4.62
CA ILE A 164 -0.33 -1.33 -3.27
C ILE A 164 1.18 -1.06 -3.29
N GLN A 165 1.98 -1.82 -4.04
CA GLN A 165 3.42 -1.56 -4.17
C GLN A 165 3.68 -0.14 -4.72
N LEU A 166 2.98 0.25 -5.79
CA LEU A 166 3.12 1.59 -6.39
C LEU A 166 2.73 2.70 -5.40
N ALA A 167 1.64 2.54 -4.66
CA ALA A 167 1.16 3.54 -3.73
C ALA A 167 2.03 3.66 -2.46
N THR A 168 2.49 2.54 -1.91
CA THR A 168 3.34 2.52 -0.71
C THR A 168 4.72 3.10 -1.00
N ILE A 169 5.36 2.71 -2.11
CA ILE A 169 6.68 3.25 -2.47
C ILE A 169 6.61 4.73 -2.84
N TYR A 170 5.51 5.19 -3.45
CA TYR A 170 5.25 6.62 -3.68
C TYR A 170 5.21 7.43 -2.39
N ASP A 171 4.53 6.93 -1.35
CA ASP A 171 4.41 7.65 -0.08
C ASP A 171 5.71 7.58 0.76
N ASN A 172 6.45 6.47 0.66
CA ASN A 172 7.60 6.17 1.51
C ASN A 172 8.91 6.71 0.93
N VAL A 173 9.16 6.52 -0.37
CA VAL A 173 10.44 6.89 -1.02
C VAL A 173 10.25 7.97 -2.10
N GLY A 174 9.05 8.10 -2.67
CA GLY A 174 8.75 9.09 -3.71
C GLY A 174 9.30 8.74 -5.10
N GLY A 175 10.10 7.68 -5.22
CA GLY A 175 10.63 7.14 -6.46
C GLY A 175 10.38 5.63 -6.58
N HIS A 176 10.70 5.05 -7.73
CA HIS A 176 10.59 3.60 -7.97
C HIS A 176 11.88 3.05 -8.59
N PRO A 177 12.36 1.84 -8.22
CA PRO A 177 13.59 1.27 -8.76
C PRO A 177 13.62 1.10 -10.29
N SER A 178 12.48 0.74 -10.89
CA SER A 178 12.36 0.48 -12.35
C SER A 178 11.47 1.44 -13.13
N VAL A 179 10.87 2.46 -12.50
CA VAL A 179 10.01 3.45 -13.19
C VAL A 179 10.67 4.81 -13.09
N LYS A 180 11.03 5.39 -14.24
CA LYS A 180 11.74 6.68 -14.32
C LYS A 180 10.82 7.82 -13.92
N ASN A 181 11.33 8.81 -13.20
CA ASN A 181 10.57 9.97 -12.73
C ASN A 181 9.21 9.60 -12.12
N PHE A 182 9.18 8.54 -11.32
CA PHE A 182 7.96 8.03 -10.71
C PHE A 182 7.28 9.07 -9.79
N ASP A 183 8.03 10.08 -9.33
CA ASP A 183 7.51 11.23 -8.59
C ASP A 183 6.46 12.04 -9.37
N GLU A 184 6.47 11.94 -10.71
CA GLU A 184 5.51 12.58 -11.62
C GLU A 184 4.17 11.84 -11.72
N ILE A 185 4.00 10.64 -11.14
CA ILE A 185 2.79 9.79 -11.33
C ILE A 185 1.50 10.38 -10.74
N ILE A 186 1.62 11.37 -9.85
CA ILE A 186 0.48 12.11 -9.26
C ILE A 186 0.69 13.61 -9.49
N ASP A 187 -0.37 14.31 -9.91
CA ASP A 187 -0.39 15.76 -10.00
C ASP A 187 -0.03 16.44 -8.66
N ALA A 188 0.77 17.51 -8.71
CA ALA A 188 1.31 18.15 -7.52
C ALA A 188 0.22 18.75 -6.61
N LYS A 189 -0.87 19.29 -7.18
CA LYS A 189 -1.98 19.85 -6.39
C LYS A 189 -2.79 18.72 -5.75
N THR A 190 -3.04 17.64 -6.47
CA THR A 190 -3.65 16.44 -5.87
C THR A 190 -2.81 15.89 -4.73
N ARG A 191 -1.47 15.85 -4.88
CA ARG A 191 -0.56 15.42 -3.80
C ARG A 191 -0.69 16.31 -2.56
N GLU A 192 -0.74 17.63 -2.74
CA GLU A 192 -0.94 18.58 -1.64
C GLU A 192 -2.26 18.33 -0.92
N GLU A 193 -3.37 18.15 -1.66
CA GLU A 193 -4.69 17.92 -1.07
C GLU A 193 -4.78 16.61 -0.27
N VAL A 194 -4.16 15.53 -0.74
CA VAL A 194 -4.15 14.25 0.00
C VAL A 194 -3.32 14.36 1.28
N ASN A 195 -2.13 14.98 1.22
CA ASN A 195 -1.31 15.19 2.41
C ASN A 195 -1.98 16.16 3.41
N ALA A 196 -2.74 17.14 2.94
CA ALA A 196 -3.55 18.00 3.81
C ALA A 196 -4.72 17.26 4.47
N ALA A 197 -5.36 16.33 3.75
CA ALA A 197 -6.44 15.49 4.29
C ALA A 197 -5.93 14.46 5.31
N PHE A 198 -4.73 13.91 5.11
CA PHE A 198 -4.11 12.90 5.98
C PHE A 198 -2.66 13.28 6.31
N PRO A 199 -2.44 14.18 7.29
CA PRO A 199 -1.14 14.73 7.63
C PRO A 199 -0.07 13.66 7.90
N ARG A 200 1.16 13.92 7.45
CA ARG A 200 2.28 12.97 7.58
C ARG A 200 2.82 12.88 9.00
N GLU A 201 2.92 14.01 9.69
CA GLU A 201 3.30 14.11 11.11
C GLU A 201 4.63 13.39 11.41
N GLY A 202 5.66 13.65 10.60
CA GLY A 202 6.97 13.01 10.71
C GLY A 202 7.00 11.56 10.23
N TRP A 203 6.17 11.19 9.26
CA TRP A 203 6.06 9.82 8.75
C TRP A 203 7.40 9.24 8.31
N LEU A 204 8.26 10.00 7.60
CA LEU A 204 9.52 9.45 7.09
C LEU A 204 10.42 8.97 8.24
N GLY A 205 10.53 9.78 9.29
CA GLY A 205 11.29 9.41 10.49
C GLY A 205 10.63 8.24 11.24
N CYS A 206 9.31 8.27 11.38
CA CYS A 206 8.54 7.21 12.03
C CYS A 206 8.77 5.84 11.35
N PHE A 207 8.63 5.78 10.03
CA PHE A 207 8.76 4.54 9.29
C PHE A 207 10.21 4.05 9.21
N ALA A 208 11.19 4.97 9.09
CA ALA A 208 12.60 4.61 9.17
C ALA A 208 12.98 3.96 10.53
N VAL A 209 12.38 4.41 11.64
CA VAL A 209 12.53 3.76 12.95
C VAL A 209 11.92 2.36 12.95
N VAL A 210 10.73 2.18 12.35
CA VAL A 210 10.09 0.86 12.21
C VAL A 210 10.96 -0.10 11.42
N ILE A 211 11.52 0.31 10.28
CA ILE A 211 12.43 -0.51 9.46
C ILE A 211 13.64 -0.96 10.27
N ARG A 212 14.33 -0.03 10.92
CA ARG A 212 15.52 -0.37 11.75
C ARG A 212 15.17 -1.28 12.92
N LYS A 213 13.99 -1.11 13.51
CA LYS A 213 13.50 -1.99 14.59
C LYS A 213 13.21 -3.40 14.06
N GLU A 214 12.59 -3.52 12.89
CA GLU A 214 12.33 -4.80 12.23
C GLU A 214 13.63 -5.55 11.97
N GLU A 215 14.61 -4.89 11.35
CA GLU A 215 15.93 -5.46 11.05
C GLU A 215 16.71 -5.82 12.33
N SER A 216 16.59 -5.00 13.39
CA SER A 216 17.25 -5.30 14.68
C SER A 216 16.64 -6.50 15.40
N LEU A 217 15.32 -6.65 15.39
CA LEU A 217 14.63 -7.74 16.07
C LEU A 217 14.68 -9.05 15.28
N LYS A 218 14.71 -8.91 13.94
CA LYS A 218 14.66 -10.01 12.97
C LYS A 218 15.68 -9.75 11.86
N PRO A 219 16.98 -9.99 12.08
CA PRO A 219 18.02 -9.75 11.06
C PRO A 219 17.88 -10.60 9.77
N TRP A 220 16.98 -11.57 9.77
CA TRP A 220 16.60 -12.42 8.63
C TRP A 220 15.27 -11.99 7.98
N CYS A 221 14.70 -10.85 8.38
CA CYS A 221 13.43 -10.38 7.84
C CYS A 221 13.54 -10.05 6.36
N HIS A 222 12.40 -10.12 5.68
CA HIS A 222 12.28 -9.82 4.27
C HIS A 222 12.60 -8.35 3.95
N THR A 223 12.35 -7.42 4.89
CA THR A 223 12.70 -6.00 4.76
C THR A 223 14.18 -5.77 4.41
N THR A 224 15.10 -6.63 4.87
CA THR A 224 16.53 -6.56 4.49
C THR A 224 16.80 -6.75 2.99
N HIS A 225 15.83 -7.23 2.23
CA HIS A 225 15.90 -7.35 0.78
C HIS A 225 15.92 -5.99 0.07
N ILE A 226 15.43 -4.93 0.73
CA ILE A 226 15.48 -3.56 0.21
C ILE A 226 16.73 -2.86 0.78
N PRO A 227 17.79 -2.63 -0.02
CA PRO A 227 19.06 -2.13 0.52
C PRO A 227 18.93 -0.69 1.03
N ARG A 228 19.38 -0.43 2.27
CA ARG A 228 19.38 0.91 2.88
C ARG A 228 17.98 1.55 2.90
N PHE A 229 16.95 0.75 3.18
CA PHE A 229 15.57 1.18 3.03
C PHE A 229 15.22 2.35 3.95
N ALA A 230 15.66 2.31 5.21
CA ALA A 230 15.44 3.40 6.15
C ALA A 230 16.02 4.73 5.65
N GLU A 231 17.22 4.71 5.07
CA GLU A 231 17.85 5.91 4.49
C GLU A 231 17.13 6.39 3.21
N GLN A 232 16.61 5.47 2.39
CA GLN A 232 15.81 5.84 1.22
C GLN A 232 14.52 6.56 1.64
N VAL A 233 13.86 6.08 2.70
CA VAL A 233 12.67 6.72 3.27
C VAL A 233 13.01 8.12 3.80
N GLU A 234 14.04 8.25 4.62
CA GLU A 234 14.48 9.56 5.15
C GLU A 234 14.92 10.53 4.05
N GLY A 235 15.40 10.01 2.92
CA GLY A 235 15.83 10.76 1.74
C GLY A 235 14.70 11.13 0.76
N ASN A 236 13.43 10.89 1.10
CA ASN A 236 12.30 11.19 0.23
C ASN A 236 12.03 12.70 0.11
N GLU A 237 12.72 13.36 -0.83
CA GLU A 237 12.55 14.80 -1.10
C GLU A 237 11.18 15.16 -1.67
N LEU A 238 10.46 14.22 -2.29
CA LEU A 238 9.12 14.46 -2.85
C LEU A 238 8.11 14.79 -1.75
N GLN A 239 8.17 14.05 -0.64
CA GLN A 239 7.19 14.14 0.43
C GLN A 239 7.65 14.99 1.62
N LYS A 240 8.96 15.29 1.70
CA LYS A 240 9.57 16.13 2.75
C LYS A 240 8.88 17.48 3.00
N PRO A 241 8.33 18.19 2.00
CA PRO A 241 7.61 19.45 2.25
C PRO A 241 6.32 19.30 3.08
N TYR A 242 5.82 18.07 3.28
CA TYR A 242 4.57 17.79 3.97
C TYR A 242 4.76 17.09 5.33
N GLU A 243 6.00 16.94 5.81
CA GLU A 243 6.35 16.26 7.07
C GLU A 243 5.88 16.98 8.34
#